data_AF-A0A2V7L5V6-F1
#
_entry.id   AF-A0A2V7L5V6-F1
#
_cell.length_a   1.000
_cell.length_b   1.000
_cell.length_c   1.000
_cell.angle_alpha   90.00
_cell.angle_beta   90.00
_cell.angle_gamma   90.00
#
_symmetry.space_group_name_H-M   'P 1'
#
loop_
_entity.id
_entity.type
_entity.pdbx_description
1 polymer ?
#
loop_
_entity_poly.entity_id
_entity_poly.type
_entity_poly.pdbx_seq_one_letter_code
_entity_poly.pdbx_strand_id
1 'polypeptide(L)'
;MTAHSRTQVTTPDALPDERLTDAALRPSRLDEFVGQAKVKESLQIAIDAAKQRHEPLDHTLFFGPPGLGKTTLALLMARELGVNIRTTSGPVLERPGDLVGLLTSLGAGDILFIDEVH
;
A
#
# COMPACT_ATOMS: atom_id res chain seq x y z
N MET A 1 6.67 -5.92 -52.00
CA MET A 1 7.71 -5.76 -50.96
C MET A 1 7.11 -4.94 -49.83
N THR A 2 6.44 -5.60 -48.88
CA THR A 2 5.82 -4.96 -47.72
C THR A 2 6.88 -4.75 -46.64
N ALA A 3 7.20 -3.49 -46.36
CA ALA A 3 8.15 -3.11 -45.32
C ALA A 3 7.51 -3.36 -43.95
N HIS A 4 8.03 -4.34 -43.21
CA HIS A 4 7.71 -4.53 -41.81
C HIS A 4 8.39 -3.41 -41.00
N SER A 5 7.61 -2.41 -40.58
CA SER A 5 8.06 -1.42 -39.61
C SER A 5 8.33 -2.12 -38.29
N ARG A 6 9.59 -2.14 -37.84
CA ARG A 6 9.97 -2.67 -36.52
C ARG A 6 9.48 -1.69 -35.45
N THR A 7 8.57 -2.12 -34.60
CA THR A 7 8.16 -1.39 -33.39
C THR A 7 9.39 -1.04 -32.57
N GLN A 8 9.69 0.24 -32.39
CA GLN A 8 10.73 0.70 -31.47
C GLN A 8 10.23 0.48 -30.03
N VAL A 9 10.82 -0.48 -29.32
CA VAL A 9 10.49 -0.83 -27.92
C VAL A 9 11.38 -0.06 -26.93
N THR A 10 11.61 1.23 -27.18
CA THR A 10 12.50 2.06 -26.33
C THR A 10 11.82 3.30 -25.77
N THR A 11 10.49 3.37 -25.85
CA THR A 11 9.71 4.48 -25.28
C THR A 11 9.44 4.19 -23.80
N PRO A 12 9.59 5.17 -22.88
CA PRO A 12 9.29 4.99 -21.45
C PRO A 12 7.78 4.91 -21.14
N ASP A 13 6.93 4.98 -22.17
CA ASP A 13 5.48 4.92 -22.02
C ASP A 13 5.07 3.49 -21.67
N ALA A 14 4.50 3.32 -20.47
CA ALA A 14 4.03 2.03 -19.99
C ALA A 14 2.97 1.46 -20.94
N LEU A 15 3.17 0.22 -21.38
CA LEU A 15 2.21 -0.47 -22.23
C LEU A 15 0.92 -0.76 -21.44
N PRO A 16 -0.26 -0.81 -22.09
CA PRO A 16 -1.53 -1.09 -21.41
C PRO A 16 -1.51 -2.35 -20.54
N ASP A 17 -0.77 -3.39 -20.97
CA ASP A 17 -0.64 -4.67 -20.27
C ASP A 17 0.35 -4.64 -19.09
N GLU A 18 1.30 -3.70 -19.04
CA GLU A 18 2.30 -3.61 -17.94
C GLU A 18 1.66 -3.23 -16.60
N ARG A 19 0.62 -2.39 -16.62
CA ARG A 19 -0.07 -2.01 -15.38
C ARG A 19 -0.89 -3.17 -14.78
N LEU A 20 -1.39 -4.06 -15.63
CA LEU A 20 -2.16 -5.23 -15.22
C LEU A 20 -1.24 -6.32 -14.65
N THR A 21 -0.06 -6.52 -15.25
CA THR A 21 0.93 -7.48 -14.75
C THR A 21 1.54 -7.03 -13.42
N ASP A 22 1.84 -5.74 -13.25
CA ASP A 22 2.41 -5.22 -12.00
C ASP A 22 1.43 -5.34 -10.81
N ALA A 23 0.13 -5.19 -11.06
CA ALA A 23 -0.91 -5.47 -10.07
C ALA A 23 -1.02 -6.96 -9.73
N ALA A 24 -0.85 -7.85 -10.72
CA ALA A 24 -0.89 -9.30 -10.53
C ALA A 24 0.32 -9.86 -9.77
N LEU A 25 1.45 -9.13 -9.74
CA LEU A 25 2.66 -9.51 -9.02
C LEU A 25 2.66 -9.08 -7.55
N ARG A 26 1.73 -8.21 -7.13
CA ARG A 26 1.66 -7.79 -5.73
C ARG A 26 1.11 -8.93 -4.87
N PRO A 27 1.77 -9.25 -3.74
CA PRO A 27 1.28 -10.28 -2.83
C PRO A 27 -0.11 -9.90 -2.31
N SER A 28 -0.94 -10.92 -2.13
CA SER A 28 -2.32 -10.80 -1.64
C SER A 28 -2.42 -11.01 -0.13
N ARG A 29 -1.43 -11.71 0.44
CA ARG A 29 -1.33 -12.05 1.87
C ARG A 29 0.04 -11.65 2.44
N LEU A 30 0.12 -11.45 3.77
CA LEU A 30 1.36 -11.04 4.42
C LEU A 30 2.46 -12.12 4.32
N ASP A 31 2.08 -13.39 4.35
CA ASP A 31 3.00 -14.53 4.20
C ASP A 31 3.64 -14.61 2.81
N GLU A 32 2.93 -14.16 1.77
CA GLU A 32 3.41 -14.07 0.37
C GLU A 32 4.41 -12.92 0.15
N PHE A 33 4.51 -11.95 1.06
CA PHE A 33 5.45 -10.84 0.91
C PHE A 33 6.90 -11.33 1.05
N VAL A 34 7.68 -11.25 -0.02
CA VAL A 34 9.05 -11.78 -0.05
C VAL A 34 10.02 -10.82 0.66
N GLY A 35 10.89 -11.39 1.52
CA GLY A 35 11.87 -10.64 2.29
C GLY A 35 11.30 -9.98 3.55
N GLN A 36 12.04 -9.02 4.12
CA GLN A 36 11.65 -8.23 5.30
C GLN A 36 11.16 -9.06 6.51
N ALA A 37 11.79 -10.21 6.78
CA ALA A 37 11.31 -11.19 7.78
C ALA A 37 10.97 -10.58 9.14
N LYS A 38 11.84 -9.72 9.68
CA LYS A 38 11.62 -9.02 10.97
C LYS A 38 10.39 -8.10 10.96
N VAL A 39 10.17 -7.39 9.84
CA VAL A 39 9.00 -6.51 9.68
C VAL A 39 7.73 -7.35 9.61
N LYS A 40 7.74 -8.43 8.82
CA LYS A 40 6.60 -9.35 8.72
C LYS A 40 6.22 -9.95 10.06
N GLU A 41 7.20 -10.43 10.82
CA GLU A 41 7.00 -10.99 12.16
C GLU A 41 6.39 -9.95 13.11
N SER A 42 6.94 -8.73 13.14
CA SER A 42 6.44 -7.65 13.99
C SER A 42 5.00 -7.26 13.62
N LEU A 43 4.70 -7.16 12.33
CA LEU A 43 3.35 -6.87 11.83
C LEU A 43 2.37 -7.99 12.19
N GLN A 44 2.78 -9.26 12.04
CA GLN A 44 1.94 -10.40 12.37
C GLN A 44 1.55 -10.38 13.85
N ILE A 45 2.52 -10.15 14.75
CA ILE A 45 2.28 -10.03 16.20
C ILE A 45 1.28 -8.90 16.49
N ALA A 46 1.47 -7.73 15.88
CA ALA A 46 0.60 -6.58 16.10
C ALA A 46 -0.84 -6.81 15.59
N ILE A 47 -0.97 -7.39 14.38
CA ILE A 47 -2.27 -7.75 13.78
C ILE A 47 -3.00 -8.78 14.64
N ASP A 48 -2.31 -9.84 15.07
CA ASP A 48 -2.91 -10.89 15.88
C ASP A 48 -3.37 -10.36 17.24
N ALA A 49 -2.57 -9.50 17.86
CA ALA A 49 -2.92 -8.86 19.12
C ALA A 49 -4.14 -7.95 18.99
N ALA A 50 -4.22 -7.14 17.93
CA ALA A 50 -5.39 -6.28 17.65
C ALA A 50 -6.66 -7.12 17.42
N LYS A 51 -6.56 -8.19 16.62
CA LYS A 51 -7.67 -9.14 16.37
C LYS A 51 -8.17 -9.79 17.67
N GLN A 52 -7.26 -10.26 18.53
CA GLN A 52 -7.60 -10.91 19.79
C GLN A 52 -8.32 -9.97 20.76
N ARG A 53 -7.96 -8.67 20.75
CA ARG A 53 -8.59 -7.66 21.59
C ARG A 53 -9.87 -7.06 21.00
N HIS A 54 -10.18 -7.36 19.73
CA HIS A 54 -11.25 -6.70 18.98
C HIS A 54 -11.11 -5.18 18.94
N GLU A 55 -9.87 -4.70 18.81
CA GLU A 55 -9.51 -3.28 18.79
C GLU A 55 -8.82 -2.90 17.48
N PRO A 56 -8.87 -1.62 17.06
CA PRO A 56 -8.06 -1.14 15.96
C PRO A 56 -6.56 -1.40 16.19
N LEU A 57 -5.82 -1.64 15.11
CA LEU A 57 -4.37 -1.71 15.17
C LEU A 57 -3.78 -0.35 15.56
N ASP A 58 -2.76 -0.36 16.41
CA ASP A 58 -2.00 0.84 16.76
C ASP A 58 -1.35 1.50 15.54
N HIS A 59 -1.11 2.80 15.64
CA HIS A 59 -0.48 3.57 14.56
C HIS A 59 0.92 3.04 14.25
N THR A 60 1.18 2.85 12.95
CA THR A 60 2.43 2.23 12.46
C THR A 60 3.14 3.19 11.50
N LEU A 61 4.46 3.34 11.67
CA LEU A 61 5.31 4.13 10.79
C LEU A 61 6.22 3.21 9.98
N PHE A 62 6.14 3.29 8.65
CA PHE A 62 7.08 2.63 7.75
C PHE A 62 8.15 3.62 7.29
N PHE A 63 9.40 3.34 7.61
CA PHE A 63 10.55 4.14 7.17
C PHE A 63 11.49 3.31 6.29
N GLY A 64 11.90 3.88 5.16
CA GLY A 64 12.91 3.28 4.29
C GLY A 64 12.86 3.82 2.85
N PRO A 65 13.89 3.51 2.04
CA PRO A 65 13.96 3.87 0.62
C PRO A 65 12.67 3.58 -0.19
N PRO A 66 12.43 4.30 -1.30
CA PRO A 66 11.36 3.98 -2.24
C PRO A 66 11.53 2.56 -2.81
N GLY A 67 10.42 1.91 -3.16
CA GLY A 67 10.42 0.56 -3.75
C GLY A 67 10.51 -0.61 -2.77
N LEU A 68 10.61 -0.39 -1.46
CA LEU A 68 10.66 -1.46 -0.45
C LEU A 68 9.29 -2.06 -0.06
N GLY A 69 8.22 -1.70 -0.78
CA GLY A 69 6.90 -2.28 -0.56
C GLY A 69 6.11 -1.68 0.63
N LYS A 70 6.42 -0.45 1.08
CA LYS A 70 5.67 0.23 2.16
C LYS A 70 4.17 0.30 1.90
N THR A 71 3.79 0.78 0.71
CA THR A 71 2.39 0.82 0.25
C THR A 71 1.77 -0.57 0.19
N THR A 72 2.54 -1.57 -0.27
CA THR A 72 2.09 -2.97 -0.31
C THR A 72 1.82 -3.51 1.09
N LEU A 73 2.70 -3.25 2.06
CA LEU A 73 2.50 -3.68 3.45
C LEU A 73 1.24 -3.06 4.06
N ALA A 74 0.97 -1.78 3.83
CA ALA A 74 -0.25 -1.13 4.32
C ALA A 74 -1.53 -1.79 3.74
N LEU A 75 -1.53 -2.10 2.44
CA LEU A 75 -2.64 -2.81 1.78
C LEU A 75 -2.83 -4.23 2.37
N LEU A 76 -1.73 -4.95 2.62
CA LEU A 76 -1.76 -6.28 3.24
C LEU A 76 -2.31 -6.21 4.67
N MET A 77 -1.91 -5.22 5.47
CA MET A 77 -2.44 -5.03 6.82
C MET A 77 -3.95 -4.86 6.82
N ALA A 78 -4.50 -4.02 5.92
CA ALA A 78 -5.93 -3.82 5.81
C ALA A 78 -6.69 -5.11 5.44
N ARG A 79 -6.13 -5.89 4.50
CA ARG A 79 -6.67 -7.20 4.13
C ARG A 79 -6.66 -8.17 5.31
N GLU A 80 -5.55 -8.27 6.02
CA GLU A 80 -5.43 -9.16 7.18
C GLU A 80 -6.42 -8.78 8.28
N LEU A 81 -6.61 -7.48 8.54
CA LEU A 81 -7.54 -6.97 9.54
C LEU A 81 -9.02 -6.99 9.08
N GLY A 82 -9.28 -7.18 7.78
CA GLY A 82 -10.63 -7.18 7.22
C GLY A 82 -11.31 -5.81 7.25
N VAL A 83 -10.53 -4.73 7.17
CA VAL A 83 -10.99 -3.33 7.25
C VAL A 83 -10.74 -2.59 5.95
N ASN A 84 -11.39 -1.43 5.76
CA ASN A 84 -11.11 -0.60 4.59
C ASN A 84 -9.78 0.14 4.76
N ILE A 85 -9.21 0.54 3.64
CA ILE A 85 -8.03 1.40 3.60
C ILE A 85 -8.30 2.61 2.73
N ARG A 86 -8.00 3.79 3.27
CA ARG A 86 -7.95 5.05 2.52
C ARG A 86 -6.51 5.47 2.37
N THR A 87 -6.11 5.80 1.15
CA THR A 87 -4.75 6.21 0.81
C THR A 87 -4.72 7.69 0.46
N THR A 88 -3.73 8.40 0.98
CA THR A 88 -3.38 9.78 0.60
C THR A 88 -1.85 9.92 0.65
N SER A 89 -1.33 11.09 0.31
CA SER A 89 0.09 11.43 0.51
C SER A 89 0.23 12.73 1.30
N GLY A 90 1.37 12.89 1.98
CA GLY A 90 1.72 14.10 2.71
C GLY A 90 1.56 15.37 1.86
N PRO A 91 2.10 15.43 0.62
CA PRO A 91 1.93 16.58 -0.26
C PRO A 91 0.47 16.93 -0.61
N VAL A 92 -0.45 15.96 -0.59
CA VAL A 92 -1.89 16.20 -0.85
C VAL A 92 -2.59 16.84 0.36
N LEU A 93 -2.01 16.70 1.56
CA LEU A 93 -2.54 17.26 2.81
C LEU A 93 -2.01 18.68 3.06
N GLU A 94 -2.24 19.58 2.11
CA GLU A 94 -1.70 20.95 2.17
C GLU A 94 -2.32 21.81 3.27
N ARG A 95 -3.62 21.60 3.57
CA ARG A 95 -4.36 22.41 4.56
C ARG A 95 -4.95 21.53 5.66
N PRO A 96 -5.08 22.05 6.89
CA PRO A 96 -5.71 21.30 8.00
C PRO A 96 -7.10 20.73 7.65
N GLY A 97 -7.87 21.45 6.83
CA GLY A 97 -9.20 21.00 6.41
C GLY A 97 -9.19 19.72 5.55
N ASP A 98 -8.13 19.47 4.79
CA ASP A 98 -8.03 18.29 3.93
C ASP A 98 -7.89 17.01 4.78
N LEU A 99 -7.10 17.09 5.87
CA LEU A 99 -7.00 16.01 6.86
C LEU A 99 -8.31 15.81 7.63
N VAL A 100 -8.95 16.90 8.08
CA VAL A 100 -10.24 16.81 8.80
C VAL A 100 -11.29 16.11 7.94
N GLY A 101 -11.39 16.47 6.65
CA GLY A 101 -12.31 15.81 5.72
C GLY A 101 -12.07 14.30 5.63
N LEU A 102 -10.82 13.87 5.49
CA LEU A 102 -10.48 12.45 5.47
C LEU A 102 -10.86 11.74 6.77
N LEU A 103 -10.49 12.30 7.93
CA LEU A 103 -10.77 11.71 9.24
C LEU A 103 -12.27 11.54 9.49
N THR A 104 -13.10 12.51 9.07
CA THR A 104 -14.56 12.41 9.22
C THR A 104 -15.20 11.33 8.34
N SER A 105 -14.51 10.87 7.30
CA SER A 105 -15.00 9.86 6.36
C SER A 105 -14.59 8.42 6.70
N LEU A 106 -13.75 8.23 7.72
CA LEU A 106 -13.25 6.92 8.13
C LEU A 106 -14.27 6.17 8.99
N GLY A 107 -14.45 4.88 8.70
CA GLY A 107 -15.13 3.96 9.59
C GLY A 107 -14.27 3.58 10.79
N ALA A 108 -14.90 3.05 11.83
CA ALA A 108 -14.18 2.52 12.99
C ALA A 108 -13.27 1.35 12.56
N GLY A 109 -11.98 1.47 12.86
CA GLY A 109 -10.97 0.45 12.52
C GLY A 109 -10.40 0.55 11.10
N ASP A 110 -10.92 1.45 10.24
CA ASP A 110 -10.35 1.68 8.91
C ASP A 110 -8.90 2.18 9.02
N ILE A 111 -8.07 1.77 8.06
CA ILE A 111 -6.69 2.24 7.94
C ILE A 111 -6.64 3.51 7.10
N LEU A 112 -6.04 4.56 7.66
CA LEU A 112 -5.60 5.73 6.90
C LEU A 112 -4.10 5.57 6.58
N PHE A 113 -3.76 5.34 5.32
CA PHE A 113 -2.39 5.30 4.85
C PHE A 113 -1.99 6.64 4.24
N ILE A 114 -0.96 7.26 4.80
CA ILE A 114 -0.38 8.52 4.32
C ILE A 114 1.02 8.20 3.81
N ASP A 115 1.20 8.18 2.50
CA ASP A 115 2.55 8.08 1.91
C ASP A 115 3.29 9.41 2.08
N GLU A 116 4.61 9.37 2.15
CA GLU A 116 5.44 10.58 2.28
C GLU A 116 5.05 11.51 3.45
N VAL A 117 4.73 10.96 4.62
CA VAL A 117 4.29 11.70 5.83
C VAL A 117 5.40 12.49 6.56
N HIS A 118 6.50 12.83 5.87
CA HIS A 118 7.68 13.47 6.47
C HIS A 118 7.55 14.99 6.58
#